data_AF-A0A0S4LNV1-F1
#
_entry.id   AF-A0A0S4LNV1-F1
#
_cell.length_a   1.000
_cell.length_b   1.000
_cell.length_c   1.000
_cell.angle_alpha   90.00
_cell.angle_beta   90.00
_cell.angle_gamma   90.00
#
_symmetry.space_group_name_H-M   'P 1'
#
loop_
_entity.id
_entity.type
_entity.pdbx_description
1 polymer ?
#
loop_
_entity_poly.entity_id
_entity_poly.type
_entity_poly.pdbx_seq_one_letter_code
_entity_poly.pdbx_strand_id
1 'polypeptide(L)' 'MQITTMGIDLAKQVFQVHGIDTHGAVVVKKRFTRSALPTFMANLPPCRVGMEVCGGANLEPTVPSVWA' A
#
# COMPACT_ATOMS: atom_id res chain seq x y z
N MET A 1 3.84 -17.65 3.71
CA MET A 1 3.42 -16.90 2.50
C MET A 1 3.76 -15.44 2.73
N GLN A 2 4.72 -14.90 2.00
CA GLN A 2 5.23 -13.54 2.17
C GLN A 2 4.66 -12.67 1.04
N ILE A 3 4.19 -11.46 1.37
CA ILE A 3 3.70 -10.51 0.37
C ILE A 3 4.91 -9.99 -0.40
N THR A 4 4.92 -10.16 -1.72
CA THR A 4 6.02 -9.69 -2.58
C THR A 4 5.68 -8.38 -3.28
N THR A 5 4.41 -8.23 -3.66
CA THR A 5 3.90 -7.07 -4.38
C THR A 5 2.55 -6.64 -3.81
N MET A 6 2.39 -5.35 -3.61
CA MET A 6 1.19 -4.72 -3.11
C MET A 6 0.72 -3.62 -4.06
N GLY A 7 -0.52 -3.71 -4.52
CA GLY A 7 -1.25 -2.62 -5.18
C GLY A 7 -2.09 -1.85 -4.17
N ILE A 8 -2.01 -0.52 -4.22
CA ILE A 8 -2.82 0.40 -3.41
C ILE A 8 -3.60 1.31 -4.34
N ASP A 9 -4.92 1.20 -4.27
CA ASP A 9 -5.89 2.05 -4.96
C ASP A 9 -6.41 3.15 -4.03
N LEU A 10 -6.42 4.38 -4.54
CA LEU A 10 -6.83 5.58 -3.83
C LEU A 10 -8.31 5.88 -4.09
N ALA A 11 -9.21 5.50 -3.17
CA ALA A 11 -10.58 6.01 -3.17
C ALA A 11 -10.73 7.19 -2.19
N LYS A 12 -11.79 8.00 -2.37
CA LYS A 12 -11.98 9.29 -1.67
C LYS A 12 -11.78 9.26 -0.15
N GLN A 13 -12.07 8.16 0.52
CA GLN A 13 -11.99 8.03 1.99
C GLN A 13 -11.35 6.72 2.46
N VAL A 14 -11.03 5.81 1.55
CA VAL A 14 -10.52 4.47 1.87
C VAL A 14 -9.47 4.07 0.86
N PHE A 15 -8.51 3.26 1.31
CA PHE A 15 -7.48 2.69 0.48
C PHE A 15 -7.82 1.23 0.24
N GLN A 16 -7.88 0.81 -1.01
CA GLN A 16 -8.04 -0.60 -1.32
C GLN A 16 -6.68 -1.22 -1.58
N VAL A 17 -6.34 -2.24 -0.79
CA VAL A 17 -5.05 -2.93 -0.84
C VAL A 17 -5.24 -4.32 -1.42
N HIS A 18 -4.37 -4.66 -2.36
CA HIS A 18 -4.26 -5.96 -2.99
C HIS A 18 -2.81 -6.45 -2.94
N GLY A 19 -2.54 -7.50 -2.19
CA GLY A 19 -1.21 -8.10 -2.05
C GLY A 19 -1.15 -9.50 -2.63
N ILE A 20 -0.08 -9.78 -3.37
CA ILE A 20 0.21 -11.10 -3.95
C ILE A 20 1.53 -11.66 -3.40
N ASP A 21 1.67 -12.99 -3.45
CA ASP A 21 2.93 -13.69 -3.13
C ASP A 21 3.83 -13.88 -4.36
N THR A 22 4.93 -14.64 -4.19
CA THR A 22 5.88 -14.98 -5.27
C THR A 22 5.25 -15.74 -6.43
N HIS A 23 4.13 -16.44 -6.20
CA HIS A 23 3.41 -17.22 -7.19
C HIS A 23 2.26 -16.45 -7.84
N GLY A 24 2.08 -15.18 -7.46
CA GLY A 24 0.97 -14.35 -7.91
C GLY A 24 -0.35 -14.66 -7.22
N ALA A 25 -0.35 -15.49 -6.16
CA ALA A 25 -1.55 -15.80 -5.41
C ALA A 25 -1.92 -14.61 -4.51
N VAL A 26 -3.21 -14.27 -4.48
CA VAL A 26 -3.73 -13.18 -3.64
C VAL A 26 -3.68 -13.59 -2.18
N VAL A 27 -2.84 -12.93 -1.41
CA VAL A 27 -2.66 -13.17 0.04
C VAL A 27 -3.30 -12.08 0.89
N VAL A 28 -3.51 -10.88 0.33
CA VAL A 28 -4.19 -9.77 0.99
C VAL A 28 -5.16 -9.10 0.03
N LYS A 29 -6.42 -8.92 0.44
CA LYS A 29 -7.40 -8.09 -0.26
C LYS A 29 -8.30 -7.42 0.76
N LYS A 30 -7.97 -6.18 1.14
CA LYS A 30 -8.64 -5.47 2.25
C LYS A 30 -8.78 -3.98 1.95
N ARG A 31 -9.72 -3.33 2.63
CA ARG A 31 -9.86 -1.87 2.65
C ARG A 31 -9.32 -1.32 3.96
N PHE A 32 -8.60 -0.23 3.88
CA PHE A 32 -8.03 0.47 5.02
C PHE A 32 -8.53 1.92 5.06
N THR A 33 -8.68 2.46 6.26
CA THR A 33 -8.79 3.90 6.45
C THR A 33 -7.40 4.54 6.31
N ARG A 34 -7.37 5.87 6.13
CA ARG A 34 -6.10 6.63 6.04
C ARG A 34 -5.19 6.45 7.24
N SER A 35 -5.76 6.28 8.44
CA SER A 35 -5.00 6.06 9.66
C SER A 35 -4.51 4.62 9.85
N ALA A 36 -5.22 3.64 9.30
CA ALA A 36 -4.89 2.22 9.49
C ALA A 36 -3.84 1.70 8.50
N LEU A 37 -3.80 2.25 7.28
CA LEU A 37 -2.89 1.77 6.23
C LEU A 37 -1.40 1.91 6.63
N PRO A 38 -0.91 3.05 7.17
CA PRO A 38 0.51 3.18 7.53
C PRO A 38 0.95 2.16 8.58
N THR A 39 0.11 1.91 9.60
CA THR A 39 0.37 0.91 10.64
C THR A 39 0.44 -0.49 10.05
N PHE A 40 -0.44 -0.82 9.10
CA PHE A 40 -0.39 -2.11 8.42
C PHE A 40 0.91 -2.27 7.62
N MET A 41 1.29 -1.25 6.83
CA MET A 41 2.49 -1.24 6.00
C MET A 41 3.77 -1.37 6.84
N ALA A 42 3.84 -0.69 7.99
CA ALA A 42 5.00 -0.73 8.89
C ALA A 42 5.25 -2.10 9.54
N ASN A 43 4.23 -2.96 9.61
CA ASN A 43 4.35 -4.31 10.16
C ASN A 43 4.65 -5.38 9.09
N LEU A 44 4.77 -4.99 7.82
CA LEU A 44 5.09 -5.91 6.74
C LEU A 44 6.59 -5.97 6.48
N PRO A 45 7.11 -7.15 6.08
CA PRO A 45 8.46 -7.21 5.51
C PRO A 45 8.52 -6.36 4.23
N PRO A 46 9.73 -5.89 3.84
CA PRO A 46 9.91 -5.11 2.62
C PRO A 46 9.28 -5.81 1.41
N CYS A 47 8.41 -5.09 0.70
CA CYS A 47 7.73 -5.58 -0.50
C CYS A 47 7.61 -4.46 -1.52
N ARG A 48 7.41 -4.81 -2.79
CA ARG A 48 7.17 -3.81 -3.85
C ARG A 48 5.78 -3.24 -3.71
N VAL A 49 5.67 -1.90 -3.71
CA VAL A 49 4.39 -1.21 -3.61
C VAL A 49 4.13 -0.44 -4.90
N GLY A 50 3.06 -0.80 -5.61
CA GLY A 50 2.49 0.01 -6.68
C GLY A 50 1.35 0.85 -6.13
N MET A 51 1.38 2.16 -6.37
CA MET A 51 0.36 3.09 -5.93
C MET A 51 -0.18 3.86 -7.12
N GLU A 52 -1.49 3.79 -7.35
CA GLU A 52 -2.11 4.61 -8.39
C GLU A 52 -2.23 6.05 -7.91
N VAL A 53 -1.83 6.99 -8.75
CA VAL A 53 -1.98 8.43 -8.49
C VAL A 53 -3.09 8.95 -9.40
N CYS A 54 -4.29 9.17 -8.85
CA CYS A 54 -5.33 9.93 -9.53
C CYS A 54 -4.92 11.42 -9.59
N GLY A 55 -5.15 12.09 -10.72
CA GLY A 55 -4.64 13.44 -11.05
C GLY A 55 -5.02 14.61 -10.11
N GLY A 56 -5.71 14.36 -9.00
CA GLY A 56 -5.97 15.32 -7.91
C GLY A 56 -5.24 15.01 -6.60
N ALA A 57 -4.30 14.05 -6.59
CA ALA A 57 -3.55 13.68 -5.41
C ALA A 57 -2.55 14.77 -5.04
N ASN A 58 -2.71 15.38 -3.85
CA ASN A 58 -1.73 16.29 -3.29
C ASN A 58 -0.60 15.47 -2.66
N LEU A 59 0.53 15.35 -3.36
CA LEU A 59 1.76 14.79 -2.82
C LEU A 59 2.48 15.91 -2.04
N GLU A 60 2.24 16.00 -0.73
CA GLU A 60 3.10 16.82 0.10
C GLU A 60 4.50 16.16 0.18
N PRO A 61 5.59 16.89 -0.12
CA PRO A 61 6.94 16.34 -0.24
C PRO A 61 7.59 15.91 1.10
N THR A 62 6.85 15.91 2.21
CA THR A 62 7.35 15.48 3.53
C THR A 62 7.20 13.97 3.73
N VAL A 63 7.98 13.20 2.97
CA VAL A 63 8.28 11.81 3.35
C VAL A 63 9.59 11.86 4.15
N PRO A 64 9.60 11.50 5.46
CA PRO A 64 10.85 11.31 6.17
C PRO A 64 11.61 10.18 5.47
N SER A 65 12.91 10.37 5.30
CA SER A 65 13.88 9.50 4.61
C SER A 65 14.08 8.11 5.23
N VAL A 66 13.03 7.47 5.74
CA VAL A 66 13.06 6.19 6.47
C VAL A 66 12.55 5.02 5.60
N TRP A 67 12.22 5.26 4.33
CA TRP A 67 11.81 4.22 3.38
C TRP A 67 12.79 4.07 2.20
N ALA A 68 14.09 4.05 2.51
CA ALA A 68 15.14 3.61 1.59
C ALA A 68 15.59 2.19 1.95
#